data_AF-A0A345RPS9-F1
#
_entry.id   AF-A0A345RPS9-F1
#
_cell.length_a   1.000
_cell.length_b   1.000
_cell.length_c   1.000
_cell.angle_alpha   90.00
_cell.angle_beta   90.00
_cell.angle_gamma   90.00
#
_symmetry.space_group_name_H-M   'P 1'
#
loop_
_entity.id
_entity.type
_entity.pdbx_description
1 polymer ?
#
loop_
_entity_poly.entity_id
_entity_poly.type
_entity_poly.pdbx_seq_one_letter_code
_entity_poly.pdbx_strand_id
1 'polypeptide(L)'
;MNLHCFVTDTRNPQTRGHQIGDAFSAQIRQTVALYLDFFNQLDIPPQQVRAISEASLKALEDWSPTLAEEVVAMAEGADLPLWQLAALNARTEILAVMPSNEGECSTAVFAPHGPQAPKTIQTWDWHDTLVPNGLILQLTTDAGMTVKLFTEFGMLGKIGVNSAGLGLHFNILHHASDNGSGGVPVHAIARRILEQARSVDEAIELARSARVSASTVLTVFSREDSKIRACSIEMSPAATAVVLPDAEGWITHTNHFLDPNLSAGERTPDASTTYARIDHVNALLTGMTEGDLVRRADAMCGAAGEEAPICFHPDLSMPATERWETLLTIGIDTEHCVFEFAAGNPKQLARNGYQRF
;
A
#
# COMPACT_ATOMS: atom_id res chain seq x y z
N MET A 1 -4.80 5.95 -14.61
CA MET A 1 -3.43 5.40 -14.46
C MET A 1 -3.17 4.29 -15.51
N ASN A 2 -1.98 4.25 -16.12
CA ASN A 2 -1.51 3.12 -16.95
C ASN A 2 -0.73 2.11 -16.10
N LEU A 3 -1.03 0.82 -16.24
CA LEU A 3 -0.36 -0.25 -15.49
C LEU A 3 0.65 -0.99 -16.39
N HIS A 4 1.85 -1.18 -15.85
CA HIS A 4 2.95 -1.86 -16.52
C HIS A 4 3.33 -3.10 -15.74
N CYS A 5 3.71 -4.18 -16.42
CA CYS A 5 4.16 -5.40 -15.78
C CYS A 5 5.66 -5.60 -16.03
N PHE A 6 6.41 -5.98 -15.00
CA PHE A 6 7.83 -6.29 -15.12
C PHE A 6 8.19 -7.54 -14.32
N VAL A 7 9.07 -8.36 -14.86
CA VAL A 7 9.56 -9.58 -14.20
C VAL A 7 11.08 -9.49 -14.13
N THR A 8 11.62 -9.70 -12.94
CA THR A 8 13.05 -9.82 -12.69
C THR A 8 13.37 -11.17 -12.06
N ASP A 9 14.37 -11.87 -12.59
CA ASP A 9 14.86 -13.15 -12.09
C ASP A 9 16.11 -13.01 -11.20
N THR A 10 16.74 -11.83 -11.17
CA THR A 10 17.88 -11.60 -10.28
C THR A 10 17.46 -11.58 -8.82
N ARG A 11 18.26 -12.27 -8.00
CA ARG A 11 18.15 -12.27 -6.54
C ARG A 11 18.98 -11.17 -5.90
N ASN A 12 19.94 -10.61 -6.63
CA ASN A 12 20.81 -9.56 -6.13
C ASN A 12 20.06 -8.20 -6.14
N PRO A 13 19.92 -7.53 -4.98
CA PRO A 13 19.18 -6.27 -4.87
C PRO A 13 19.81 -5.13 -5.67
N GLN A 14 21.14 -5.03 -5.72
CA GLN A 14 21.85 -4.02 -6.51
C GLN A 14 21.54 -4.20 -8.02
N THR A 15 21.69 -5.41 -8.55
CA THR A 15 21.34 -5.72 -9.95
C THR A 15 19.87 -5.41 -10.23
N ARG A 16 18.97 -5.78 -9.31
CA ARG A 16 17.54 -5.51 -9.46
C ARG A 16 17.23 -4.02 -9.50
N GLY A 17 17.86 -3.24 -8.60
CA GLY A 17 17.74 -1.79 -8.57
C GLY A 17 18.15 -1.17 -9.91
N HIS A 18 19.32 -1.53 -10.44
CA HIS A 18 19.75 -1.07 -11.77
C HIS A 18 18.80 -1.49 -12.88
N GLN A 19 18.34 -2.75 -12.91
CA GLN A 19 17.40 -3.21 -13.94
C GLN A 19 16.12 -2.38 -13.97
N ILE A 20 15.54 -2.10 -12.79
CA ILE A 20 14.32 -1.28 -12.67
C ILE A 20 14.63 0.17 -13.02
N GLY A 21 15.73 0.72 -12.50
CA GLY A 21 16.19 2.09 -12.75
C GLY A 21 16.39 2.36 -14.24
N ASP A 22 17.14 1.49 -14.92
CA ASP A 22 17.46 1.62 -16.35
C ASP A 22 16.21 1.46 -17.22
N ALA A 23 15.39 0.43 -16.95
CA ALA A 23 14.22 0.11 -17.76
C ALA A 23 13.12 1.17 -17.66
N PHE A 24 12.98 1.82 -16.50
CA PHE A 24 11.87 2.73 -16.20
C PHE A 24 12.33 4.12 -15.77
N SER A 25 13.54 4.52 -16.15
CA SER A 25 14.15 5.80 -15.74
C SER A 25 13.25 7.01 -16.03
N ALA A 26 12.53 7.02 -17.16
CA ALA A 26 11.61 8.10 -17.50
C ALA A 26 10.41 8.18 -16.55
N GLN A 27 9.77 7.03 -16.26
CA GLN A 27 8.64 6.95 -15.34
C GLN A 27 9.06 7.28 -13.90
N ILE A 28 10.22 6.78 -13.45
CA ILE A 28 10.74 7.07 -12.11
C ILE A 28 11.03 8.58 -11.97
N ARG A 29 11.73 9.20 -12.92
CA ARG A 29 12.00 10.64 -12.92
C ARG A 29 10.71 11.47 -12.94
N GLN A 30 9.70 11.03 -13.69
CA GLN A 30 8.39 11.70 -13.71
C GLN A 30 7.70 11.62 -12.33
N THR A 31 7.62 10.43 -11.73
CA THR A 31 7.01 10.24 -10.41
C THR A 31 7.72 11.07 -9.35
N VAL A 32 9.05 11.05 -9.32
CA VAL A 32 9.85 11.87 -8.39
C VAL A 32 9.57 13.35 -8.58
N ALA A 33 9.54 13.85 -9.83
CA ALA A 33 9.24 15.25 -10.10
C ALA A 33 7.83 15.65 -9.62
N LEU A 34 6.82 14.80 -9.86
CA LEU A 34 5.45 15.05 -9.41
C LEU A 34 5.36 15.15 -7.88
N TYR A 35 6.05 14.27 -7.13
CA TYR A 35 6.03 14.33 -5.67
C TYR A 35 6.81 15.50 -5.09
N LEU A 36 7.97 15.84 -5.66
CA LEU A 36 8.72 17.01 -5.20
C LEU A 36 7.93 18.31 -5.42
N ASP A 37 7.22 18.42 -6.54
CA ASP A 37 6.31 19.53 -6.80
C ASP A 37 5.11 19.51 -5.84
N PHE A 38 4.52 18.34 -5.59
CA PHE A 38 3.42 18.19 -4.64
C PHE A 38 3.81 18.60 -3.22
N PHE A 39 4.98 18.18 -2.72
CA PHE A 39 5.47 18.61 -1.40
C PHE A 39 5.65 20.13 -1.33
N ASN A 40 6.10 20.75 -2.44
CA ASN A 40 6.20 22.20 -2.53
C ASN A 40 4.81 22.88 -2.54
N GLN A 41 3.80 22.30 -3.19
CA GLN A 41 2.42 22.80 -3.16
C GLN A 41 1.77 22.65 -1.77
N LEU A 42 2.22 21.69 -0.96
CA LEU A 42 1.83 21.53 0.45
C LEU A 42 2.64 22.39 1.41
N ASP A 43 3.44 23.34 0.90
CA ASP A 43 4.30 24.23 1.69
C ASP A 43 5.33 23.48 2.58
N ILE A 44 5.70 22.23 2.23
CA ILE A 44 6.77 21.51 2.92
C ILE A 44 8.11 21.99 2.37
N PRO A 45 8.98 22.61 3.19
CA PRO A 45 10.24 23.17 2.71
C PRO A 45 11.15 22.10 2.09
N PRO A 46 11.79 22.35 0.93
CA PRO A 46 12.66 21.36 0.28
C PRO A 46 13.80 20.84 1.16
N GLN A 47 14.31 21.67 2.08
CA GLN A 47 15.33 21.25 3.06
C GLN A 47 14.77 20.24 4.07
N GLN A 48 13.51 20.39 4.48
CA GLN A 48 12.84 19.46 5.37
C GLN A 48 12.53 18.14 4.65
N VAL A 49 12.02 18.20 3.41
CA VAL A 49 11.85 17.02 2.55
C VAL A 49 13.14 16.22 2.48
N ARG A 50 14.25 16.87 2.13
CA ARG A 50 15.56 16.22 2.03
C ARG A 50 16.02 15.63 3.37
N ALA A 51 15.89 16.36 4.47
CA ALA A 51 16.29 15.89 5.79
C ALA A 51 15.53 14.61 6.22
N ILE A 52 14.20 14.59 6.02
CA ILE A 52 13.38 13.41 6.30
C ILE A 52 13.79 12.25 5.39
N SER A 53 14.01 12.53 4.10
CA SER A 53 14.39 11.51 3.12
C SER A 53 15.72 10.84 3.47
N GLU A 54 16.74 11.63 3.82
CA GLU A 54 18.05 11.12 4.23
C GLU A 54 17.97 10.34 5.55
N ALA A 55 17.20 10.84 6.52
CA ALA A 55 16.98 10.14 7.79
C ALA A 55 16.24 8.80 7.62
N SER A 56 15.21 8.77 6.76
CA SER A 56 14.45 7.55 6.45
C SER A 56 15.27 6.55 5.65
N LEU A 57 16.10 6.99 4.70
CA LEU A 57 17.04 6.10 4.01
C LEU A 57 18.05 5.49 4.98
N LYS A 58 18.56 6.29 5.94
CA LYS A 58 19.47 5.77 6.97
C LYS A 58 18.80 4.74 7.88
N ALA A 59 17.54 4.99 8.28
CA ALA A 59 16.76 4.03 9.06
C ALA A 59 16.49 2.74 8.26
N LEU A 60 16.24 2.85 6.96
CA LEU A 60 16.12 1.71 6.06
C LEU A 60 17.43 0.93 5.96
N GLU A 61 18.57 1.60 5.79
CA GLU A 61 19.88 0.97 5.74
C GLU A 61 20.17 0.16 7.01
N ASP A 62 19.87 0.71 8.18
CA ASP A 62 20.07 0.03 9.47
C ASP A 62 19.15 -1.18 9.63
N TRP A 63 17.90 -1.09 9.15
CA TRP A 63 16.90 -2.13 9.33
C TRP A 63 16.96 -3.22 8.27
N SER A 64 17.17 -2.86 7.00
CA SER A 64 17.26 -3.74 5.84
C SER A 64 18.28 -3.20 4.81
N PRO A 65 19.58 -3.51 4.99
CA PRO A 65 20.64 -3.04 4.11
C PRO A 65 20.41 -3.39 2.63
N THR A 66 19.84 -4.57 2.36
CA THR A 66 19.57 -5.04 0.99
C THR A 66 18.51 -4.21 0.28
N LEU A 67 17.49 -3.71 0.98
CA LEU A 67 16.49 -2.83 0.37
C LEU A 67 17.03 -1.41 0.17
N ALA A 68 17.88 -0.92 1.08
CA ALA A 68 18.59 0.34 0.86
C ALA A 68 19.50 0.28 -0.38
N GLU A 69 20.23 -0.83 -0.55
CA GLU A 69 21.08 -1.07 -1.73
C GLU A 69 20.28 -1.05 -3.04
N GLU A 70 19.08 -1.66 -3.06
CA GLU A 70 18.19 -1.60 -4.22
C GLU A 70 17.75 -0.16 -4.53
N VAL A 71 17.43 0.67 -3.52
CA VAL A 71 17.10 2.08 -3.72
C VAL A 71 18.29 2.85 -4.30
N VAL A 72 19.51 2.62 -3.78
CA VAL A 72 20.72 3.26 -4.30
C VAL A 72 20.94 2.92 -5.77
N ALA A 73 20.93 1.63 -6.12
CA ALA A 73 21.15 1.18 -7.50
C ALA A 73 20.01 1.64 -8.45
N MET A 74 18.77 1.73 -7.95
CA MET A 74 17.65 2.26 -8.73
C MET A 74 17.80 3.76 -8.99
N ALA A 75 18.30 4.54 -8.03
CA ALA A 75 18.59 5.96 -8.23
C ALA A 75 19.71 6.15 -9.28
N GLU A 76 20.75 5.32 -9.22
CA GLU A 76 21.84 5.33 -10.21
C GLU A 76 21.34 4.99 -11.62
N GLY A 77 20.55 3.92 -11.79
CA GLY A 77 19.99 3.55 -13.09
C GLY A 77 18.97 4.57 -13.63
N ALA A 78 18.25 5.25 -12.73
CA ALA A 78 17.32 6.32 -13.10
C ALA A 78 17.99 7.68 -13.31
N ASP A 79 19.31 7.81 -13.12
CA ASP A 79 20.06 9.07 -13.17
C ASP A 79 19.42 10.16 -12.29
N LEU A 80 19.18 9.81 -11.01
CA LEU A 80 18.57 10.68 -10.02
C LEU A 80 19.49 10.89 -8.80
N PRO A 81 19.49 12.09 -8.20
CA PRO A 81 20.07 12.26 -6.88
C PRO A 81 19.40 11.32 -5.88
N LEU A 82 20.19 10.53 -5.16
CA LEU A 82 19.71 9.51 -4.22
C LEU A 82 18.65 10.03 -3.25
N TRP A 83 18.84 11.23 -2.70
CA TRP A 83 17.89 11.82 -1.75
C TRP A 83 16.49 12.03 -2.36
N GLN A 84 16.37 12.22 -3.67
CA GLN A 84 15.08 12.41 -4.34
C GLN A 84 14.33 11.08 -4.49
N LEU A 85 15.03 9.98 -4.82
CA LEU A 85 14.40 8.66 -4.84
C LEU A 85 14.09 8.17 -3.42
N ALA A 86 14.96 8.51 -2.46
CA ALA A 86 14.67 8.31 -1.04
C ALA A 86 13.43 9.09 -0.59
N ALA A 87 13.23 10.33 -1.07
CA ALA A 87 12.03 11.11 -0.79
C ALA A 87 10.76 10.42 -1.29
N LEU A 88 10.81 9.82 -2.48
CA LEU A 88 9.69 9.05 -3.00
C LEU A 88 9.36 7.83 -2.12
N ASN A 89 10.39 7.09 -1.68
CA ASN A 89 10.18 5.94 -0.79
C ASN A 89 9.72 6.38 0.60
N ALA A 90 10.16 7.56 1.06
CA ALA A 90 9.78 8.17 2.34
C ALA A 90 8.54 9.06 2.23
N ARG A 91 7.70 8.91 1.19
CA ARG A 91 6.57 9.81 0.91
C ARG A 91 5.63 9.92 2.11
N THR A 92 5.27 8.79 2.73
CA THR A 92 4.38 8.78 3.90
C THR A 92 5.03 9.49 5.09
N GLU A 93 6.33 9.29 5.29
CA GLU A 93 7.13 9.93 6.34
C GLU A 93 7.27 11.45 6.13
N ILE A 94 7.29 11.91 4.89
CA ILE A 94 7.28 13.34 4.56
C ILE A 94 5.90 13.93 4.80
N LEU A 95 4.83 13.27 4.35
CA LEU A 95 3.45 13.75 4.55
C LEU A 95 3.02 13.75 6.02
N ALA A 96 3.62 12.91 6.86
CA ALA A 96 3.38 12.84 8.29
C ALA A 96 3.70 14.13 9.07
N VAL A 97 4.42 15.09 8.49
CA VAL A 97 4.72 16.38 9.15
C VAL A 97 3.63 17.43 8.97
N MET A 98 2.69 17.18 8.06
CA MET A 98 1.56 18.06 7.79
C MET A 98 0.34 17.61 8.60
N PRO A 99 -0.62 18.53 8.85
CA PRO A 99 -1.96 18.11 9.24
C PRO A 99 -2.45 17.06 8.26
N SER A 100 -3.12 16.04 8.79
CA SER A 100 -3.67 14.95 7.99
C SER A 100 -4.49 15.52 6.82
N ASN A 101 -4.12 15.12 5.61
CA ASN A 101 -5.00 15.21 4.45
C ASN A 101 -5.76 13.88 4.36
N GLU A 102 -6.83 13.82 3.59
CA GLU A 102 -7.56 12.56 3.42
C GLU A 102 -6.60 11.45 2.96
N GLY A 103 -6.75 10.27 3.55
CA GLY A 103 -6.24 9.03 3.00
C GLY A 103 -7.48 8.24 2.62
N GLU A 104 -7.60 7.82 1.37
CA GLU A 104 -8.82 7.17 0.90
C GLU A 104 -8.43 5.85 0.24
N CYS A 105 -8.59 4.77 0.99
CA CYS A 105 -8.44 3.40 0.50
C CYS A 105 -9.46 2.56 1.26
N SER A 106 -10.02 1.53 0.62
CA SER A 106 -11.01 0.67 1.27
C SER A 106 -10.65 -0.79 1.05
N THR A 107 -10.44 -1.53 2.14
CA THR A 107 -9.92 -2.89 2.13
C THR A 107 -10.94 -3.83 2.75
N ALA A 108 -11.17 -4.98 2.11
CA ALA A 108 -11.97 -6.07 2.66
C ALA A 108 -11.27 -7.42 2.40
N VAL A 109 -11.11 -8.21 3.44
CA VAL A 109 -10.50 -9.54 3.41
C VAL A 109 -11.41 -10.52 4.15
N PHE A 110 -11.83 -11.55 3.44
CA PHE A 110 -12.56 -12.69 3.99
C PHE A 110 -11.64 -13.89 4.10
N ALA A 111 -11.26 -14.25 5.33
CA ALA A 111 -10.36 -15.36 5.64
C ALA A 111 -10.96 -16.28 6.73
N PRO A 112 -12.12 -16.92 6.47
CA PRO A 112 -12.78 -17.79 7.43
C PRO A 112 -11.90 -18.99 7.78
N HIS A 113 -12.08 -19.63 8.94
CA HIS A 113 -11.38 -20.88 9.21
C HIS A 113 -11.72 -21.97 8.17
N GLY A 114 -10.70 -22.71 7.72
CA GLY A 114 -10.89 -23.84 6.81
C GLY A 114 -9.95 -23.82 5.60
N PRO A 115 -10.19 -24.71 4.62
CA PRO A 115 -9.28 -24.92 3.50
C PRO A 115 -9.39 -23.86 2.40
N GLN A 116 -10.41 -23.00 2.44
CA GLN A 116 -10.61 -21.98 1.40
C GLN A 116 -9.53 -20.90 1.51
N ALA A 117 -8.96 -20.50 0.37
CA ALA A 117 -8.05 -19.36 0.30
C ALA A 117 -8.80 -18.05 0.68
N PRO A 118 -8.11 -17.07 1.29
CA PRO A 118 -8.68 -15.75 1.54
C PRO A 118 -9.22 -15.11 0.25
N LYS A 119 -10.37 -14.45 0.35
CA LYS A 119 -10.96 -13.65 -0.74
C LYS A 119 -10.83 -12.19 -0.40
N THR A 120 -10.25 -11.40 -1.29
CA THR A 120 -9.89 -10.03 -0.95
C THR A 120 -10.24 -9.05 -2.06
N ILE A 121 -10.40 -7.80 -1.67
CA ILE A 121 -10.52 -6.65 -2.55
C ILE A 121 -10.02 -5.41 -1.81
N GLN A 122 -9.29 -4.55 -2.52
CA GLN A 122 -8.90 -3.23 -2.07
C GLN A 122 -9.12 -2.20 -3.18
N THR A 123 -9.67 -1.04 -2.83
CA THR A 123 -9.54 0.20 -3.61
C THR A 123 -8.32 0.96 -3.09
N TRP A 124 -7.46 1.39 -4.02
CA TRP A 124 -6.40 2.34 -3.72
C TRP A 124 -6.77 3.69 -4.36
N ASP A 125 -7.14 4.63 -3.49
CA ASP A 125 -7.52 5.98 -3.89
C ASP A 125 -6.36 6.93 -3.56
N TRP A 126 -6.07 7.82 -4.50
CA TRP A 126 -4.96 8.77 -4.41
C TRP A 126 -5.19 9.96 -5.34
N HIS A 127 -4.30 10.93 -5.31
CA HIS A 127 -4.39 12.10 -6.18
C HIS A 127 -4.32 11.74 -7.67
N ASP A 128 -5.31 12.22 -8.43
CA ASP A 128 -5.51 11.90 -9.85
C ASP A 128 -4.29 12.21 -10.73
N THR A 129 -3.52 13.25 -10.37
CA THR A 129 -2.35 13.70 -11.13
C THR A 129 -1.02 13.13 -10.68
N LEU A 130 -0.90 12.54 -9.49
CA LEU A 130 0.40 12.14 -8.96
C LEU A 130 0.92 10.82 -9.54
N VAL A 131 0.01 9.95 -9.98
CA VAL A 131 0.37 8.57 -10.37
C VAL A 131 -0.20 8.22 -11.75
N PRO A 132 0.38 8.80 -12.82
CA PRO A 132 -0.05 8.49 -14.19
C PRO A 132 0.29 7.04 -14.58
N ASN A 133 1.30 6.44 -13.94
CA ASN A 133 1.75 5.09 -14.22
C ASN A 133 1.98 4.28 -12.93
N GLY A 134 1.56 3.02 -12.92
CA GLY A 134 1.83 2.05 -11.85
C GLY A 134 2.58 0.83 -12.38
N LEU A 135 3.29 0.15 -11.48
CA LEU A 135 4.11 -1.02 -11.78
C LEU A 135 3.57 -2.24 -11.02
N ILE A 136 3.32 -3.33 -11.75
CA ILE A 136 3.15 -4.66 -11.22
C ILE A 136 4.46 -5.41 -11.42
N LEU A 137 5.18 -5.66 -10.33
CA LEU A 137 6.50 -6.26 -10.34
C LEU A 137 6.42 -7.70 -9.86
N GLN A 138 7.00 -8.64 -10.60
CA GLN A 138 7.37 -9.96 -10.10
C GLN A 138 8.88 -10.01 -9.85
N LEU A 139 9.28 -10.49 -8.68
CA LEU A 139 10.67 -10.73 -8.32
C LEU A 139 10.86 -12.08 -7.62
N THR A 140 12.09 -12.57 -7.63
CA THR A 140 12.50 -13.76 -6.87
C THR A 140 13.41 -13.33 -5.73
N THR A 141 13.06 -13.70 -4.50
CA THR A 141 13.85 -13.38 -3.31
C THR A 141 15.11 -14.26 -3.24
N ASP A 142 16.06 -13.88 -2.39
CA ASP A 142 17.25 -14.71 -2.14
C ASP A 142 16.89 -16.11 -1.62
N ALA A 143 15.87 -16.17 -0.76
CA ALA A 143 15.27 -17.41 -0.25
C ALA A 143 14.47 -18.21 -1.29
N GLY A 144 14.40 -17.74 -2.54
CA GLY A 144 13.74 -18.42 -3.66
C GLY A 144 12.22 -18.28 -3.67
N MET A 145 11.63 -17.36 -2.90
CA MET A 145 10.19 -17.08 -2.98
C MET A 145 9.90 -16.19 -4.19
N THR A 146 8.82 -16.48 -4.90
CA THR A 146 8.27 -15.53 -5.87
C THR A 146 7.44 -14.51 -5.12
N VAL A 147 7.66 -13.23 -5.39
CA VAL A 147 6.86 -12.12 -4.88
C VAL A 147 6.28 -11.38 -6.06
N LYS A 148 5.00 -11.06 -6.00
CA LYS A 148 4.35 -10.10 -6.88
C LYS A 148 3.85 -8.92 -6.06
N LEU A 149 4.14 -7.71 -6.52
CA LEU A 149 3.71 -6.49 -5.84
C LEU A 149 3.23 -5.43 -6.83
N PHE A 150 2.23 -4.65 -6.43
CA PHE A 150 1.91 -3.37 -7.04
C PHE A 150 2.72 -2.28 -6.33
N THR A 151 3.24 -1.33 -7.09
CA THR A 151 3.94 -0.15 -6.58
C THR A 151 3.88 1.01 -7.56
N GLU A 152 4.25 2.19 -7.10
CA GLU A 152 4.49 3.35 -7.95
C GLU A 152 5.94 3.30 -8.46
N PHE A 153 6.21 3.83 -9.66
CA PHE A 153 7.55 3.80 -10.23
C PHE A 153 8.57 4.49 -9.32
N GLY A 154 9.55 3.73 -8.83
CA GLY A 154 10.60 4.19 -7.93
C GLY A 154 10.39 3.82 -6.45
N MET A 155 9.20 3.35 -6.07
CA MET A 155 8.92 2.85 -4.72
C MET A 155 9.22 1.35 -4.61
N LEU A 156 9.76 0.93 -3.46
CA LEU A 156 10.12 -0.47 -3.19
C LEU A 156 8.92 -1.42 -3.21
N GLY A 157 7.78 -1.06 -2.65
CA GLY A 157 6.62 -1.96 -2.60
C GLY A 157 5.38 -1.32 -2.00
N LYS A 158 4.24 -2.01 -2.16
CA LYS A 158 2.95 -1.58 -1.62
C LYS A 158 2.06 -2.80 -1.34
N ILE A 159 1.12 -3.11 -2.23
CA ILE A 159 0.19 -4.24 -2.15
C ILE A 159 0.85 -5.46 -2.78
N GLY A 160 0.68 -6.67 -2.21
CA GLY A 160 1.52 -7.80 -2.60
C GLY A 160 1.01 -9.20 -2.27
N VAL A 161 1.61 -10.19 -2.92
CA VAL A 161 1.47 -11.61 -2.62
C VAL A 161 2.82 -12.32 -2.81
N ASN A 162 3.07 -13.36 -2.00
CA ASN A 162 4.23 -14.22 -2.16
C ASN A 162 3.86 -15.70 -2.32
N SER A 163 4.81 -16.49 -2.82
CA SER A 163 4.63 -17.92 -3.09
C SER A 163 4.55 -18.79 -1.82
N ALA A 164 4.67 -18.21 -0.63
CA ALA A 164 4.34 -18.89 0.62
C ALA A 164 2.82 -18.82 0.95
N GLY A 165 2.04 -18.13 0.11
CA GLY A 165 0.59 -17.98 0.30
C GLY A 165 0.20 -16.81 1.21
N LEU A 166 1.12 -15.88 1.46
CA LEU A 166 0.87 -14.63 2.19
C LEU A 166 0.52 -13.50 1.22
N GLY A 167 -0.58 -12.79 1.49
CA GLY A 167 -0.96 -11.55 0.82
C GLY A 167 -0.99 -10.36 1.78
N LEU A 168 -0.88 -9.15 1.23
CA LEU A 168 -0.84 -7.90 1.96
C LEU A 168 -1.56 -6.80 1.18
N HIS A 169 -2.50 -6.13 1.85
CA HIS A 169 -3.11 -4.85 1.44
C HIS A 169 -2.58 -3.69 2.30
N PHE A 170 -2.73 -2.46 1.82
CA PHE A 170 -2.00 -1.31 2.37
C PHE A 170 -2.88 -0.06 2.46
N ASN A 171 -3.08 0.52 3.66
CA ASN A 171 -3.76 1.81 3.81
C ASN A 171 -2.90 2.78 4.64
N ILE A 172 -2.93 4.06 4.29
CA ILE A 172 -2.32 5.13 5.10
C ILE A 172 -3.20 5.47 6.30
N LEU A 173 -2.59 5.79 7.45
CA LEU A 173 -3.24 6.26 8.66
C LEU A 173 -2.57 7.53 9.19
N HIS A 174 -3.21 8.20 10.16
CA HIS A 174 -2.69 9.42 10.75
C HIS A 174 -2.86 9.42 12.27
N HIS A 175 -1.75 9.60 13.00
CA HIS A 175 -1.72 9.61 14.46
C HIS A 175 -0.98 10.84 14.99
N ALA A 176 -1.32 11.30 16.18
CA ALA A 176 -0.72 12.47 16.82
C ALA A 176 0.77 12.31 17.15
N SER A 177 1.31 11.08 17.07
CA SER A 177 2.72 10.78 17.24
C SER A 177 3.51 10.78 15.92
N ASP A 178 2.84 10.91 14.78
CA ASP A 178 3.47 11.08 13.47
C ASP A 178 4.40 12.31 13.48
N ASN A 179 5.58 12.16 12.88
CA ASN A 179 6.62 13.19 12.97
C ASN A 179 7.67 13.08 11.86
N GLY A 180 8.44 14.16 11.68
CA GLY A 180 9.50 14.28 10.68
C GLY A 180 10.88 13.80 11.12
N SER A 181 11.00 12.93 12.13
CA SER A 181 12.32 12.44 12.58
C SER A 181 12.98 11.44 11.61
N GLY A 182 12.22 10.93 10.65
CA GLY A 182 12.64 9.85 9.76
C GLY A 182 12.57 8.48 10.43
N GLY A 183 12.06 7.51 9.68
CA GLY A 183 11.85 6.14 10.12
C GLY A 183 12.03 5.17 8.96
N VAL A 184 11.93 3.87 9.24
CA VAL A 184 11.88 2.88 8.17
C VAL A 184 10.66 3.20 7.29
N PRO A 185 10.83 3.44 5.98
CA PRO A 185 9.70 3.75 5.12
C PRO A 185 8.64 2.65 5.14
N VAL A 186 7.38 3.00 5.33
CA VAL A 186 6.29 2.03 5.43
C VAL A 186 6.16 1.13 4.20
N HIS A 187 6.50 1.65 3.01
CA HIS A 187 6.57 0.89 1.75
C HIS A 187 7.69 -0.18 1.77
N ALA A 188 8.80 0.11 2.43
CA ALA A 188 9.89 -0.86 2.63
C ALA A 188 9.51 -1.94 3.64
N ILE A 189 8.69 -1.62 4.64
CA ILE A 189 8.15 -2.59 5.60
C ILE A 189 7.24 -3.58 4.87
N ALA A 190 6.30 -3.08 4.06
CA ALA A 190 5.45 -3.92 3.21
C ALA A 190 6.29 -4.81 2.28
N ARG A 191 7.30 -4.23 1.60
CA ARG A 191 8.22 -4.98 0.73
C ARG A 191 8.93 -6.10 1.49
N ARG A 192 9.48 -5.84 2.67
CA ARG A 192 10.20 -6.86 3.45
C ARG A 192 9.27 -7.96 3.96
N ILE A 193 8.06 -7.63 4.41
CA ILE A 193 7.06 -8.63 4.79
C ILE A 193 6.78 -9.56 3.61
N LEU A 194 6.53 -9.01 2.43
CA LEU A 194 6.30 -9.80 1.22
C LEU A 194 7.50 -10.68 0.85
N GLU A 195 8.72 -10.19 1.03
CA GLU A 195 9.94 -10.94 0.70
C GLU A 195 10.35 -12.01 1.73
N GLN A 196 9.90 -11.91 2.98
CA GLN A 196 10.44 -12.72 4.08
C GLN A 196 9.40 -13.52 4.86
N ALA A 197 8.21 -12.96 5.10
CA ALA A 197 7.19 -13.63 5.90
C ALA A 197 6.51 -14.78 5.15
N ARG A 198 6.33 -15.89 5.86
CA ARG A 198 5.60 -17.09 5.41
C ARG A 198 4.29 -17.29 6.17
N SER A 199 4.06 -16.50 7.21
CA SER A 199 2.85 -16.52 8.04
C SER A 199 2.48 -15.11 8.49
N VAL A 200 1.25 -14.96 8.95
CA VAL A 200 0.74 -13.73 9.58
C VAL A 200 1.55 -13.39 10.83
N ASP A 201 1.93 -14.38 11.64
CA ASP A 201 2.76 -14.16 12.83
C ASP A 201 4.15 -13.61 12.46
N GLU A 202 4.80 -14.15 11.42
CA GLU A 202 6.08 -13.61 10.92
C GLU A 202 5.92 -12.18 10.37
N ALA A 203 4.80 -11.88 9.70
CA ALA A 203 4.51 -10.53 9.22
C ALA A 203 4.35 -9.53 10.38
N ILE A 204 3.66 -9.93 11.46
CA ILE A 204 3.52 -9.13 12.69
C ILE A 204 4.89 -8.84 13.30
N GLU A 205 5.75 -9.86 13.44
CA GLU A 205 7.06 -9.69 14.06
C GLU A 205 8.00 -8.82 13.20
N LEU A 206 7.95 -8.96 11.88
CA LEU A 206 8.68 -8.07 10.97
C LEU A 206 8.21 -6.62 11.08
N ALA A 207 6.89 -6.39 11.08
CA ALA A 207 6.33 -5.05 11.26
C ALA A 207 6.78 -4.42 12.59
N ARG A 208 6.68 -5.15 13.70
CA ARG A 208 7.10 -4.70 15.04
C ARG A 208 8.59 -4.38 15.15
N SER A 209 9.41 -5.01 14.32
CA SER A 209 10.86 -4.77 14.32
C SER A 209 11.26 -3.43 13.69
N ALA A 210 10.35 -2.77 12.97
CA ALA A 210 10.62 -1.51 12.28
C ALA A 210 10.27 -0.29 13.15
N ARG A 211 11.18 0.68 13.21
CA ARG A 211 10.89 2.00 13.81
C ARG A 211 10.27 2.91 12.75
N VAL A 212 8.97 3.19 12.86
CA VAL A 212 8.26 4.10 11.96
C VAL A 212 8.22 5.53 12.49
N SER A 213 8.14 6.52 11.59
CA SER A 213 7.84 7.92 11.92
C SER A 213 6.47 8.38 11.40
N ALA A 214 5.80 7.52 10.64
CA ALA A 214 4.47 7.76 10.08
C ALA A 214 3.55 6.57 10.31
N SER A 215 2.26 6.84 10.25
CA SER A 215 1.23 5.85 10.51
C SER A 215 0.76 5.14 9.25
N THR A 216 0.51 3.83 9.38
CA THR A 216 0.02 2.97 8.30
C THR A 216 -0.68 1.76 8.88
N VAL A 217 -1.49 1.10 8.08
CA VAL A 217 -1.91 -0.28 8.34
C VAL A 217 -1.52 -1.20 7.20
N LEU A 218 -1.07 -2.39 7.56
CA LEU A 218 -0.81 -3.49 6.64
C LEU A 218 -1.79 -4.61 6.96
N THR A 219 -2.80 -4.81 6.11
CA THR A 219 -3.75 -5.92 6.27
C THR A 219 -3.17 -7.16 5.60
N VAL A 220 -2.68 -8.10 6.42
CA VAL A 220 -2.03 -9.32 5.98
C VAL A 220 -2.95 -10.51 6.11
N PHE A 221 -2.80 -11.49 5.22
CA PHE A 221 -3.60 -12.71 5.22
C PHE A 221 -2.83 -13.87 4.61
N SER A 222 -3.09 -15.08 5.09
CA SER A 222 -2.38 -16.29 4.71
C SER A 222 -3.35 -17.42 4.36
N ARG A 223 -3.07 -18.11 3.26
CA ARG A 223 -3.76 -19.37 2.92
C ARG A 223 -3.36 -20.50 3.87
N GLU A 224 -2.10 -20.53 4.27
CA GLU A 224 -1.46 -21.65 4.98
C GLU A 224 -1.68 -21.62 6.50
N ASP A 225 -1.95 -20.44 7.07
CA ASP A 225 -2.13 -20.33 8.51
C ASP A 225 -3.45 -20.97 8.96
N SER A 226 -3.39 -21.60 10.13
CA SER A 226 -4.53 -22.32 10.73
C SER A 226 -5.19 -21.56 11.88
N LYS A 227 -4.45 -20.67 12.57
CA LYS A 227 -4.92 -19.92 13.74
C LYS A 227 -5.37 -18.52 13.35
N ILE A 228 -4.40 -17.62 13.09
CA ILE A 228 -4.66 -16.26 12.65
C ILE A 228 -4.44 -16.24 11.14
N ARG A 229 -5.54 -16.28 10.37
CA ARG A 229 -5.47 -16.31 8.91
C ARG A 229 -5.38 -14.93 8.27
N ALA A 230 -5.74 -13.90 9.01
CA ALA A 230 -5.60 -12.51 8.61
C ALA A 230 -5.49 -11.62 9.84
N CYS A 231 -4.90 -10.43 9.69
CA CYS A 231 -4.96 -9.35 10.66
C CYS A 231 -4.62 -8.01 9.99
N SER A 232 -4.98 -6.92 10.65
CA SER A 232 -4.53 -5.57 10.30
C SER A 232 -3.46 -5.17 11.30
N ILE A 233 -2.26 -4.90 10.80
CA ILE A 233 -1.13 -4.47 11.61
C ILE A 233 -1.10 -2.94 11.55
N GLU A 234 -1.69 -2.30 12.56
CA GLU A 234 -1.72 -0.84 12.68
C GLU A 234 -0.42 -0.35 13.30
N MET A 235 0.30 0.51 12.60
CA MET A 235 1.60 1.03 13.01
C MET A 235 1.52 2.54 13.14
N SER A 236 2.08 3.05 14.23
CA SER A 236 2.37 4.47 14.44
C SER A 236 3.68 4.61 15.23
N PRO A 237 4.26 5.82 15.34
CA PRO A 237 5.39 6.03 16.23
C PRO A 237 5.08 5.79 17.72
N ALA A 238 3.79 5.71 18.09
CA ALA A 238 3.39 5.45 19.48
C ALA A 238 3.40 3.96 19.81
N ALA A 239 2.87 3.11 18.93
CA ALA A 239 2.82 1.67 19.09
C ALA A 239 2.49 0.93 17.79
N THR A 240 2.64 -0.39 17.81
CA THR A 240 2.12 -1.31 16.80
C THR A 240 1.02 -2.18 17.43
N ALA A 241 -0.19 -2.11 16.87
CA ALA A 241 -1.34 -2.92 17.29
C ALA A 241 -1.69 -3.97 16.23
N VAL A 242 -2.36 -5.03 16.67
CA VAL A 242 -2.84 -6.11 15.79
C VAL A 242 -4.34 -6.23 15.97
N VAL A 243 -5.08 -5.92 14.91
CA VAL A 243 -6.55 -6.04 14.86
C VAL A 243 -6.88 -7.37 14.19
N LEU A 244 -7.62 -8.21 14.91
CA LEU A 244 -8.00 -9.55 14.46
C LEU A 244 -9.31 -9.51 13.67
N PRO A 245 -9.56 -10.52 12.80
CA PRO A 245 -10.82 -10.66 12.11
C PRO A 245 -11.99 -10.88 13.09
N ASP A 246 -13.20 -10.61 12.62
CA ASP A 246 -14.41 -10.96 13.34
C ASP A 246 -14.66 -12.49 13.38
N ALA A 247 -15.76 -12.89 14.01
CA ALA A 247 -16.14 -14.31 14.14
C ALA A 247 -16.43 -15.02 12.81
N GLU A 248 -16.75 -14.29 11.75
CA GLU A 248 -16.96 -14.83 10.40
C GLU A 248 -15.64 -14.89 9.59
N GLY A 249 -14.57 -14.30 10.10
CA GLY A 249 -13.27 -14.21 9.45
C GLY A 249 -13.12 -13.01 8.54
N TRP A 250 -13.96 -11.98 8.70
CA TRP A 250 -13.82 -10.70 8.01
C TRP A 250 -12.85 -9.78 8.72
N ILE A 251 -12.04 -9.10 7.92
CA ILE A 251 -11.32 -7.91 8.34
C ILE A 251 -11.48 -6.83 7.28
N THR A 252 -11.93 -5.67 7.71
CA THR A 252 -12.11 -4.50 6.86
C THR A 252 -11.28 -3.35 7.40
N HIS A 253 -10.86 -2.46 6.52
CA HIS A 253 -10.11 -1.29 6.93
C HIS A 253 -10.31 -0.14 5.94
N THR A 254 -10.41 1.07 6.47
CA THR A 254 -10.31 2.31 5.69
C THR A 254 -9.07 3.08 6.11
N ASN A 255 -9.18 4.29 6.64
CA ASN A 255 -8.03 5.15 6.95
C ASN A 255 -8.09 5.74 8.36
N HIS A 256 -8.67 4.99 9.30
CA HIS A 256 -8.72 5.29 10.73
C HIS A 256 -8.27 4.06 11.52
N PHE A 257 -7.76 4.24 12.74
CA PHE A 257 -7.37 3.17 13.64
C PHE A 257 -8.60 2.46 14.20
N LEU A 258 -8.58 1.13 14.17
CA LEU A 258 -9.57 0.26 14.80
C LEU A 258 -9.09 -0.19 16.19
N ASP A 259 -7.79 -0.17 16.47
CA ASP A 259 -7.29 -0.44 17.82
C ASP A 259 -7.77 0.64 18.82
N PRO A 260 -8.39 0.25 19.96
CA PRO A 260 -8.90 1.21 20.93
C PRO A 260 -7.85 2.11 21.58
N ASN A 261 -6.58 1.71 21.63
CA ASN A 261 -5.51 2.52 22.23
C ASN A 261 -4.94 3.51 21.21
N LEU A 262 -4.70 3.06 19.97
CA LEU A 262 -4.19 3.93 18.90
C LEU A 262 -5.25 4.94 18.43
N SER A 263 -6.53 4.57 18.40
CA SER A 263 -7.61 5.50 18.04
C SER A 263 -7.70 6.72 18.96
N ALA A 264 -7.22 6.63 20.21
CA ALA A 264 -7.18 7.76 21.13
C ALA A 264 -6.25 8.91 20.67
N GLY A 265 -5.25 8.60 19.84
CA GLY A 265 -4.35 9.60 19.25
C GLY A 265 -4.57 9.81 17.76
N GLU A 266 -5.65 9.29 17.19
CA GLU A 266 -5.95 9.45 15.77
C GLU A 266 -6.06 10.92 15.34
N ARG A 267 -5.61 11.20 14.12
CA ARG A 267 -5.66 12.50 13.46
C ARG A 267 -6.41 12.43 12.14
N THR A 268 -7.55 11.76 12.11
CA THR A 268 -8.48 11.80 10.98
C THR A 268 -9.10 13.21 10.87
N PRO A 269 -9.09 13.85 9.68
CA PRO A 269 -9.74 15.15 9.49
C PRO A 269 -11.26 15.04 9.60
N ASP A 270 -11.93 16.09 10.07
CA ASP A 270 -13.41 16.13 10.17
C ASP A 270 -14.10 15.92 8.82
N ALA A 271 -13.45 16.30 7.71
CA ALA A 271 -13.95 16.11 6.36
C ALA A 271 -13.88 14.66 5.86
N SER A 272 -13.10 13.80 6.54
CA SER A 272 -12.79 12.46 6.05
C SER A 272 -14.02 11.56 5.90
N THR A 273 -14.08 10.89 4.76
CA THR A 273 -15.09 9.87 4.45
C THR A 273 -14.81 8.50 5.08
N THR A 274 -13.72 8.33 5.82
CA THR A 274 -13.20 7.03 6.32
C THR A 274 -14.24 6.18 7.06
N TYR A 275 -15.08 6.80 7.91
CA TYR A 275 -16.12 6.10 8.67
C TYR A 275 -17.32 5.74 7.78
N ALA A 276 -17.76 6.65 6.92
CA ALA A 276 -18.85 6.36 5.98
C ALA A 276 -18.47 5.21 5.01
N ARG A 277 -17.20 5.16 4.59
CA ARG A 277 -16.67 4.08 3.75
C ARG A 277 -16.63 2.75 4.49
N ILE A 278 -16.16 2.72 5.75
CA ILE A 278 -16.11 1.44 6.48
C ILE A 278 -17.51 0.91 6.77
N ASP A 279 -18.46 1.80 7.11
CA ASP A 279 -19.87 1.43 7.33
C ASP A 279 -20.49 0.86 6.05
N HIS A 280 -20.22 1.49 4.90
CA HIS A 280 -20.66 1.01 3.59
C HIS A 280 -20.10 -0.38 3.26
N VAL A 281 -18.79 -0.59 3.43
CA VAL A 281 -18.15 -1.90 3.17
C VAL A 281 -18.70 -2.98 4.10
N ASN A 282 -18.85 -2.67 5.39
CA ASN A 282 -19.36 -3.59 6.39
C ASN A 282 -20.83 -3.98 6.12
N ALA A 283 -21.64 -3.08 5.55
CA ALA A 283 -23.01 -3.40 5.15
C ALA A 283 -23.11 -4.38 3.97
N LEU A 284 -22.02 -4.64 3.25
CA LEU A 284 -22.01 -5.40 2.00
C LEU A 284 -21.22 -6.72 2.07
N LEU A 285 -20.67 -7.07 3.24
CA LEU A 285 -19.79 -8.23 3.44
C LEU A 285 -20.37 -9.53 2.91
N THR A 286 -21.63 -9.83 3.18
CA THR A 286 -22.27 -11.09 2.76
C THR A 286 -22.21 -11.28 1.24
N GLY A 287 -22.35 -10.20 0.46
CA GLY A 287 -22.29 -10.24 -1.00
C GLY A 287 -20.89 -10.49 -1.56
N MET A 288 -19.84 -10.30 -0.75
CA MET A 288 -18.44 -10.46 -1.16
C MET A 288 -17.84 -11.83 -0.81
N THR A 289 -18.61 -12.73 -0.20
CA THR A 289 -18.14 -14.06 0.21
C THR A 289 -17.99 -15.06 -0.95
N GLU A 290 -18.63 -14.81 -2.09
CA GLU A 290 -18.66 -15.73 -3.24
C GLU A 290 -18.25 -15.05 -4.56
N GLY A 291 -17.94 -15.86 -5.57
CA GLY A 291 -17.63 -15.38 -6.91
C GLY A 291 -16.17 -14.98 -7.13
N ASP A 292 -15.90 -14.49 -8.33
CA ASP A 292 -14.62 -13.91 -8.75
C ASP A 292 -14.50 -12.44 -8.31
N LEU A 293 -13.41 -11.78 -8.67
CA LEU A 293 -13.21 -10.38 -8.31
C LEU A 293 -14.27 -9.44 -8.91
N VAL A 294 -14.80 -9.75 -10.09
CA VAL A 294 -15.89 -8.98 -10.72
C VAL A 294 -17.12 -8.94 -9.82
N ARG A 295 -17.56 -10.10 -9.33
CA ARG A 295 -18.71 -10.18 -8.42
C ARG A 295 -18.43 -9.51 -7.08
N ARG A 296 -17.23 -9.69 -6.51
CA ARG A 296 -16.86 -9.03 -5.25
C ARG A 296 -16.84 -7.50 -5.40
N ALA A 297 -16.30 -6.99 -6.50
CA ALA A 297 -16.26 -5.55 -6.78
C ALA A 297 -17.66 -4.96 -6.98
N ASP A 298 -18.55 -5.64 -7.71
CA ASP A 298 -19.95 -5.20 -7.85
C ASP A 298 -20.68 -5.23 -6.50
N ALA A 299 -20.48 -6.29 -5.71
CA ALA A 299 -21.04 -6.42 -4.37
C ALA A 299 -20.54 -5.33 -3.41
N MET A 300 -19.24 -4.99 -3.45
CA MET A 300 -18.63 -3.94 -2.63
C MET A 300 -19.18 -2.54 -2.99
N CYS A 301 -19.62 -2.33 -4.22
CA CYS A 301 -20.33 -1.10 -4.61
C CYS A 301 -21.79 -1.08 -4.12
N GLY A 302 -22.41 -2.25 -4.01
CA GLY A 302 -23.81 -2.40 -3.62
C GLY A 302 -24.76 -1.68 -4.58
N ALA A 303 -25.93 -1.28 -4.06
CA ALA A 303 -26.94 -0.57 -4.85
C ALA A 303 -26.48 0.82 -5.32
N ALA A 304 -25.51 1.43 -4.64
CA ALA A 304 -24.97 2.74 -4.99
C ALA A 304 -24.15 2.71 -6.29
N GLY A 305 -23.55 1.56 -6.65
CA GLY A 305 -22.83 1.42 -7.91
C GLY A 305 -21.63 2.37 -8.02
N GLU A 306 -21.59 3.20 -9.07
CA GLU A 306 -20.51 4.18 -9.28
C GLU A 306 -20.53 5.32 -8.23
N GLU A 307 -21.65 5.52 -7.53
CA GLU A 307 -21.83 6.53 -6.48
C GLU A 307 -21.52 5.98 -5.07
N ALA A 308 -20.99 4.76 -4.96
CA ALA A 308 -20.56 4.22 -3.68
C ALA A 308 -19.44 5.10 -3.08
N PRO A 309 -19.39 5.30 -1.75
CA PRO A 309 -18.40 6.18 -1.13
C PRO A 309 -16.96 5.68 -1.27
N ILE A 310 -16.75 4.46 -1.75
CA ILE A 310 -15.45 3.85 -2.06
C ILE A 310 -15.00 4.08 -3.52
N CYS A 311 -15.87 4.66 -4.35
CA CYS A 311 -15.62 4.97 -5.76
C CYS A 311 -15.33 6.46 -5.89
N PHE A 312 -14.07 6.84 -5.76
CA PHE A 312 -13.67 8.25 -5.89
C PHE A 312 -13.58 8.67 -7.33
N HIS A 313 -14.15 9.84 -7.61
CA HIS A 313 -14.07 10.53 -8.88
C HIS A 313 -13.50 11.93 -8.63
N PRO A 314 -12.52 12.37 -9.43
CA PRO A 314 -11.87 13.65 -9.17
C PRO A 314 -12.84 14.80 -9.43
N ASP A 315 -13.05 15.65 -8.43
CA ASP A 315 -13.77 16.92 -8.60
C ASP A 315 -12.86 17.91 -9.33
N LEU A 316 -13.08 18.08 -10.63
CA LEU A 316 -12.27 18.98 -11.47
C LEU A 316 -12.41 20.47 -11.13
N SER A 317 -13.32 20.83 -10.20
CA SER A 317 -13.42 22.19 -9.67
C SER A 317 -12.44 22.47 -8.53
N MET A 318 -11.87 21.43 -7.90
CA MET A 318 -10.91 21.52 -6.81
C MET A 318 -9.46 21.65 -7.33
N PRO A 319 -8.54 22.23 -6.53
CA PRO A 319 -7.12 22.24 -6.87
C PRO A 319 -6.58 20.80 -6.94
N ALA A 320 -5.57 20.56 -7.77
CA ALA A 320 -5.02 19.21 -8.00
C ALA A 320 -4.57 18.51 -6.70
N THR A 321 -4.15 19.27 -5.69
CA THR A 321 -3.78 18.78 -4.36
C THR A 321 -4.93 18.23 -3.52
N GLU A 322 -6.17 18.41 -3.95
CA GLU A 322 -7.38 18.00 -3.24
C GLU A 322 -8.28 17.09 -4.10
N ARG A 323 -7.85 16.74 -5.33
CA ARG A 323 -8.60 15.83 -6.19
C ARG A 323 -8.20 14.39 -5.93
N TRP A 324 -9.19 13.58 -5.57
CA TRP A 324 -9.04 12.16 -5.29
C TRP A 324 -9.70 11.31 -6.37
N GLU A 325 -9.06 10.21 -6.73
CA GLU A 325 -9.60 9.22 -7.67
C GLU A 325 -9.27 7.81 -7.17
N THR A 326 -10.20 6.87 -7.34
CA THR A 326 -9.88 5.46 -7.18
C THR A 326 -9.03 5.02 -8.36
N LEU A 327 -7.71 4.98 -8.17
CA LEU A 327 -6.76 4.69 -9.25
C LEU A 327 -6.65 3.20 -9.56
N LEU A 328 -6.88 2.34 -8.58
CA LEU A 328 -6.72 0.88 -8.71
C LEU A 328 -7.76 0.16 -7.85
N THR A 329 -8.37 -0.88 -8.44
CA THR A 329 -9.06 -1.93 -7.69
C THR A 329 -8.30 -3.23 -7.86
N ILE A 330 -7.99 -3.91 -6.74
CA ILE A 330 -7.13 -5.09 -6.73
C ILE A 330 -7.63 -6.16 -5.76
N GLY A 331 -7.62 -7.41 -6.20
CA GLY A 331 -7.74 -8.61 -5.41
C GLY A 331 -6.47 -9.44 -5.48
N ILE A 332 -6.25 -10.25 -4.44
CA ILE A 332 -5.08 -11.12 -4.32
C ILE A 332 -5.55 -12.58 -4.28
N ASP A 333 -4.97 -13.41 -5.15
CA ASP A 333 -5.11 -14.86 -5.16
C ASP A 333 -3.82 -15.49 -4.60
N THR A 334 -3.88 -15.85 -3.32
CA THR A 334 -2.78 -16.50 -2.59
C THR A 334 -2.56 -17.96 -2.98
N GLU A 335 -3.51 -18.60 -3.66
CA GLU A 335 -3.36 -20.00 -4.10
C GLU A 335 -2.43 -20.07 -5.31
N HIS A 336 -2.60 -19.15 -6.26
CA HIS A 336 -1.81 -19.13 -7.50
C HIS A 336 -0.69 -18.09 -7.48
N CYS A 337 -0.56 -17.31 -6.40
CA CYS A 337 0.38 -16.18 -6.30
C CYS A 337 0.22 -15.22 -7.49
N VAL A 338 -1.01 -14.72 -7.67
CA VAL A 338 -1.34 -13.77 -8.74
C VAL A 338 -2.16 -12.59 -8.20
N PHE A 339 -2.08 -11.48 -8.91
CA PHE A 339 -3.03 -10.39 -8.75
C PHE A 339 -4.19 -10.53 -9.71
N GLU A 340 -5.33 -10.00 -9.27
CA GLU A 340 -6.51 -9.73 -10.09
C GLU A 340 -6.76 -8.22 -9.97
N PHE A 341 -6.59 -7.44 -11.03
CA PHE A 341 -6.59 -5.97 -10.89
C PHE A 341 -7.11 -5.22 -12.12
N ALA A 342 -7.61 -4.02 -11.88
CA ALA A 342 -7.92 -3.05 -12.94
C ALA A 342 -7.60 -1.64 -12.47
N ALA A 343 -7.09 -0.81 -13.38
CA ALA A 343 -7.04 0.63 -13.13
C ALA A 343 -8.48 1.18 -13.06
N GLY A 344 -8.75 2.02 -12.07
CA GLY A 344 -10.06 2.60 -11.82
C GLY A 344 -10.82 1.97 -10.66
N ASN A 345 -12.06 2.43 -10.51
CA ASN A 345 -12.94 2.10 -9.39
C ASN A 345 -13.55 0.68 -9.49
N PRO A 346 -14.07 0.11 -8.39
CA PRO A 346 -14.56 -1.26 -8.39
C PRO A 346 -15.75 -1.48 -9.33
N LYS A 347 -16.58 -0.46 -9.57
CA LYS A 347 -17.69 -0.58 -10.52
C LYS A 347 -17.21 -0.66 -11.96
N GLN A 348 -16.16 0.09 -12.31
CA GLN A 348 -15.48 -0.02 -13.60
C GLN A 348 -14.84 -1.41 -13.77
N LEU A 349 -14.19 -1.94 -12.72
CA LEU A 349 -13.67 -3.32 -12.72
C LEU A 349 -14.81 -4.33 -12.96
N ALA A 350 -15.91 -4.21 -12.25
CA ALA A 350 -17.05 -5.11 -12.40
C ALA A 350 -17.63 -5.10 -13.83
N ARG A 351 -17.64 -3.92 -14.47
CA ARG A 351 -18.12 -3.77 -15.86
C ARG A 351 -17.13 -4.28 -16.91
N ASN A 352 -15.85 -3.96 -16.73
CA ASN A 352 -14.84 -4.13 -17.78
C ASN A 352 -13.99 -5.39 -17.59
N GLY A 353 -14.09 -6.06 -16.43
CA GLY A 353 -13.23 -7.15 -16.04
C GLY A 353 -11.91 -6.68 -15.44
N TYR A 354 -11.02 -7.64 -15.18
CA TYR A 354 -9.70 -7.42 -14.58
C TYR A 354 -8.61 -8.13 -15.36
N GLN A 355 -7.37 -7.68 -15.17
CA GLN A 355 -6.16 -8.35 -15.63
C GLN A 355 -5.64 -9.28 -14.55
N ARG A 356 -4.95 -10.35 -14.96
CA ARG A 356 -4.23 -11.23 -14.05
C ARG A 356 -2.74 -11.17 -14.34
N PHE A 357 -1.93 -11.06 -13.28
CA PHE A 357 -0.47 -11.09 -13.39
C PHE A 357 0.14 -12.00 -12.34
#